data_AF-A0A7S2KI85-F1
#
_entry.id   AF-A0A7S2KI85-F1
#
_cell.length_a   1.000
_cell.length_b   1.000
_cell.length_c   1.000
_cell.angle_alpha   90.00
_cell.angle_beta   90.00
_cell.angle_gamma   90.00
#
_symmetry.space_group_name_H-M   'P 1'
#
loop_
_entity.id
_entity.type
_entity.pdbx_description
1 polymer ?
#
loop_
_entity_poly.entity_id
_entity_poly.type
_entity_poly.pdbx_seq_one_letter_code
_entity_poly.pdbx_strand_id
1 'polypeptide(L)'
;GNAVAESGSLKGFCNQMMRSNENVFDEEKQTTFDATPCPVLEFRIVNELANTHKGGELINAEIKCVIGRMESPDEVVEPTLQSQRNLPRQRFSQAGLSALKRKMSPAILSRDNSNKSGFGGSIGNFSRNINPDELTVTQPVFPYFRQIWWVRHVLDENSNLLEPTARYRIAQNGGLWPAEWSSHAGVRNCLLDFDQIIVTLSATSASSASTVFSQKAYSYADVVIGYKFADMVIDGRQKLDFRYINDVVEQAPGDGEPLISIDSVQDFMTSAE
;
A
#
# COMPACT_ATOMS: atom_id res chain seq x y z
N GLY A 1 -56.96 -84.22 30.50
CA GLY A 1 -56.38 -83.52 29.35
C GLY A 1 -56.94 -82.13 29.28
N ASN A 2 -56.13 -81.17 28.85
CA ASN A 2 -56.53 -79.98 28.09
C ASN A 2 -55.23 -79.32 27.60
N ALA A 3 -55.21 -78.97 26.32
CA ALA A 3 -54.11 -78.23 25.72
C ALA A 3 -54.52 -76.76 25.61
N VAL A 4 -53.60 -75.85 25.90
CA VAL A 4 -53.61 -74.48 25.38
C VAL A 4 -52.17 -74.16 24.97
N ALA A 5 -51.99 -73.69 23.75
CA ALA A 5 -50.72 -73.22 23.24
C ALA A 5 -50.59 -71.73 23.50
N GLU A 6 -49.38 -71.26 23.81
CA GLU A 6 -49.01 -69.85 23.63
C GLU A 6 -47.74 -69.71 22.79
N SER A 7 -47.70 -68.61 22.05
CA SER A 7 -46.87 -68.40 20.88
C SER A 7 -45.48 -67.85 21.21
N GLY A 8 -44.47 -68.34 20.50
CA GLY A 8 -43.14 -67.75 20.52
C GLY A 8 -43.15 -66.35 19.89
N SER A 9 -42.68 -65.34 20.62
CA SER A 9 -42.53 -63.97 20.12
C SER A 9 -41.06 -63.66 19.80
N LEU A 10 -40.77 -63.44 18.53
CA LEU A 10 -39.45 -63.02 18.03
C LEU A 10 -39.15 -61.56 18.42
N LYS A 11 -38.43 -61.36 19.52
CA LYS A 11 -37.77 -60.08 19.84
C LYS A 11 -36.37 -60.29 20.40
N GLY A 12 -35.39 -60.47 19.51
CA GLY A 12 -34.02 -60.81 19.91
C GLY A 12 -32.88 -60.44 18.94
N PHE A 13 -33.12 -59.68 17.86
CA PHE A 13 -32.06 -59.28 16.92
C PHE A 13 -32.35 -57.92 16.25
N CYS A 14 -32.20 -56.81 16.98
CA CYS A 14 -32.03 -55.47 16.38
C CYS A 14 -31.49 -54.43 17.39
N ASN A 15 -30.38 -54.73 18.10
CA ASN A 15 -29.78 -53.78 19.05
C ASN A 15 -28.25 -53.93 19.15
N GLN A 16 -27.58 -54.21 18.03
CA GLN A 16 -26.12 -54.33 17.98
C GLN A 16 -25.51 -53.81 16.67
N MET A 17 -25.92 -52.61 16.23
CA MET A 17 -25.25 -51.91 15.12
C MET A 17 -25.38 -50.36 15.19
N MET A 18 -25.48 -49.80 16.40
CA MET A 18 -25.60 -48.36 16.65
C MET A 18 -24.80 -47.90 17.89
N ARG A 19 -23.61 -48.46 18.13
CA ARG A 19 -22.73 -48.10 19.27
C ARG A 19 -21.24 -48.25 18.95
N SER A 20 -20.75 -47.47 17.99
CA SER A 20 -19.32 -47.29 17.72
C SER A 20 -19.06 -46.14 16.74
N ASN A 21 -19.61 -44.95 17.03
CA ASN A 21 -19.29 -43.71 16.28
C ASN A 21 -19.59 -42.45 17.11
N GLU A 22 -19.29 -42.50 18.42
CA GLU A 22 -19.28 -41.33 19.29
C GLU A 22 -17.83 -41.09 19.74
N ASN A 23 -17.44 -39.81 19.79
CA ASN A 23 -16.16 -39.31 20.31
C ASN A 23 -14.91 -39.53 19.43
N VAL A 24 -15.01 -39.15 18.14
CA VAL A 24 -14.00 -38.19 17.66
C VAL A 24 -14.53 -36.82 18.06
N PHE A 25 -14.22 -36.41 19.30
CA PHE A 25 -14.26 -35.00 19.62
C PHE A 25 -13.11 -34.37 18.83
N ASP A 26 -13.44 -33.66 17.76
CA ASP A 26 -12.53 -32.64 17.26
C ASP A 26 -12.29 -31.68 18.43
N GLU A 27 -11.08 -31.73 19.00
CA GLU A 27 -10.54 -30.58 19.70
C GLU A 27 -10.40 -29.45 18.67
N GLU A 28 -11.52 -28.77 18.38
CA GLU A 28 -11.49 -27.34 18.15
C GLU A 28 -10.87 -26.74 19.42
N LYS A 29 -9.54 -26.78 19.48
CA LYS A 29 -8.76 -25.85 20.27
C LYS A 29 -9.10 -24.49 19.72
N GLN A 30 -10.13 -23.93 20.35
CA GLN A 30 -10.47 -22.52 20.34
C GLN A 30 -9.31 -21.80 21.01
N THR A 31 -8.20 -21.80 20.28
CA THR A 31 -7.09 -20.90 20.40
C THR A 31 -7.71 -19.55 20.19
N THR A 32 -8.09 -18.93 21.30
CA THR A 32 -8.19 -17.48 21.40
C THR A 32 -6.78 -16.95 21.19
N PHE A 33 -6.30 -17.03 19.94
CA PHE A 33 -5.19 -16.23 19.47
C PHE A 33 -5.54 -14.80 19.86
N ASP A 34 -4.58 -14.07 20.42
CA ASP A 34 -4.72 -12.68 20.84
C ASP A 34 -4.80 -11.78 19.60
N ALA A 35 -5.85 -12.00 18.80
CA ALA A 35 -5.96 -11.53 17.45
C ALA A 35 -6.21 -10.02 17.45
N THR A 36 -5.26 -9.29 16.87
CA THR A 36 -5.29 -7.83 16.85
C THR A 36 -5.91 -7.32 15.54
N PRO A 37 -6.52 -6.12 15.52
CA PRO A 37 -6.96 -5.52 14.27
C PRO A 37 -5.75 -5.23 13.37
N CYS A 38 -5.95 -5.35 12.05
CA CYS A 38 -4.89 -5.08 11.07
C CYS A 38 -4.31 -3.66 11.24
N PRO A 39 -2.97 -3.50 11.20
CA PRO A 39 -2.32 -2.20 11.24
C PRO A 39 -2.79 -1.31 10.08
N VAL A 40 -2.63 0.00 10.27
CA VAL A 40 -3.14 1.00 9.33
C VAL A 40 -2.03 1.96 8.93
N LEU A 41 -1.74 2.03 7.64
CA LEU A 41 -0.91 3.08 7.06
C LEU A 41 -1.76 4.35 6.93
N GLU A 42 -1.34 5.44 7.56
CA GLU A 42 -2.06 6.72 7.57
C GLU A 42 -1.26 7.80 6.84
N PHE A 43 -1.94 8.53 5.94
CA PHE A 43 -1.44 9.77 5.34
C PHE A 43 -2.23 10.95 5.91
N ARG A 44 -1.53 11.95 6.41
CA ARG A 44 -2.12 13.23 6.81
C ARG A 44 -2.03 14.23 5.66
N ILE A 45 -3.19 14.62 5.12
CA ILE A 45 -3.30 15.63 4.07
C ILE A 45 -3.78 16.93 4.72
N VAL A 46 -2.99 18.00 4.59
CA VAL A 46 -3.27 19.28 5.25
C VAL A 46 -3.46 20.37 4.19
N ASN A 47 -4.52 21.16 4.34
CA ASN A 47 -4.73 22.36 3.55
C ASN A 47 -3.95 23.53 4.18
N GLU A 48 -2.89 24.01 3.53
CA GLU A 48 -2.09 25.15 4.02
C GLU A 48 -2.92 26.45 4.15
N LEU A 49 -4.01 26.57 3.39
CA LEU A 49 -4.94 27.69 3.47
C LEU A 49 -6.02 27.53 4.56
N ALA A 50 -5.99 26.44 5.35
CA ALA A 50 -6.95 26.16 6.43
C ALA A 50 -7.11 27.29 7.47
N ASN A 51 -6.03 28.05 7.68
CA ASN A 51 -5.99 29.18 8.61
C ASN A 51 -6.42 30.52 7.97
N THR A 52 -6.67 30.55 6.66
CA THR A 52 -7.13 31.75 5.94
C THR A 52 -8.64 31.90 6.09
N HIS A 53 -9.11 33.09 6.44
CA HIS A 53 -10.51 33.28 6.80
C HIS A 53 -11.55 33.04 5.68
N LYS A 54 -11.15 33.02 4.39
CA LYS A 54 -12.05 32.78 3.24
C LYS A 54 -11.31 32.16 2.05
N GLY A 55 -11.95 31.22 1.36
CA GLY A 55 -11.62 30.84 -0.03
C GLY A 55 -10.48 29.84 -0.21
N GLY A 56 -9.93 29.32 0.89
CA GLY A 56 -8.91 28.28 0.87
C GLY A 56 -9.47 26.87 0.66
N GLU A 57 -10.80 26.70 0.72
CA GLU A 57 -11.44 25.40 0.74
C GLU A 57 -11.45 24.70 -0.63
N LEU A 58 -11.35 23.38 -0.59
CA LEU A 58 -11.33 22.50 -1.76
C LEU A 58 -12.62 21.69 -1.82
N ILE A 59 -13.26 21.67 -2.99
CA ILE A 59 -14.55 21.02 -3.27
C ILE A 59 -14.29 19.78 -4.11
N ASN A 60 -15.01 18.69 -3.83
CA ASN A 60 -14.90 17.40 -4.52
C ASN A 60 -13.44 16.94 -4.63
N ALA A 61 -12.75 16.91 -3.49
CA ALA A 61 -11.37 16.47 -3.44
C ALA A 61 -11.32 14.93 -3.58
N GLU A 62 -10.41 14.42 -4.41
CA GLU A 62 -10.19 13.01 -4.69
C GLU A 62 -8.71 12.68 -4.48
N ILE A 63 -8.43 11.56 -3.84
CA ILE A 63 -7.08 11.05 -3.58
C ILE A 63 -6.89 9.68 -4.17
N LYS A 64 -5.74 9.49 -4.81
CA LYS A 64 -5.25 8.21 -5.31
C LYS A 64 -3.86 7.95 -4.77
N CYS A 65 -3.65 6.73 -4.29
CA CYS A 65 -2.37 6.26 -3.80
C CYS A 65 -1.92 5.11 -4.70
N VAL A 66 -0.69 5.18 -5.20
CA VAL A 66 -0.17 4.25 -6.22
C VAL A 66 1.22 3.79 -5.80
N ILE A 67 1.46 2.47 -5.83
CA ILE A 67 2.74 1.87 -5.47
C ILE A 67 3.61 1.75 -6.73
N GLY A 68 4.81 2.33 -6.68
CA GLY A 68 5.89 2.09 -7.63
C GLY A 68 6.92 1.13 -7.03
N ARG A 69 7.15 0.00 -7.71
CA ARG A 69 8.29 -0.89 -7.46
C ARG A 69 9.17 -0.90 -8.70
N MET A 70 10.48 -0.79 -8.54
CA MET A 70 11.39 -1.26 -9.56
C MET A 70 11.26 -2.79 -9.55
N GLU A 71 10.68 -3.33 -10.62
CA GLU A 71 11.08 -4.66 -11.06
C GLU A 71 12.60 -4.64 -11.12
N SER A 72 13.27 -5.39 -10.23
CA SER A 72 14.68 -5.70 -10.39
C SER A 72 14.83 -6.14 -11.84
N PRO A 73 15.65 -5.48 -12.68
CA PRO A 73 15.75 -5.85 -14.08
C PRO A 73 16.15 -7.32 -14.09
N ASP A 74 15.22 -8.17 -14.55
CA ASP A 74 15.30 -9.62 -14.34
C ASP A 74 16.71 -10.08 -14.65
N GLU A 75 17.25 -11.01 -13.83
CA GLU A 75 18.41 -11.78 -14.24
C GLU A 75 18.15 -12.19 -15.69
N VAL A 76 18.99 -11.70 -16.60
CA VAL A 76 18.92 -12.12 -18.00
C VAL A 76 19.29 -13.59 -17.94
N VAL A 77 18.26 -14.44 -17.86
CA VAL A 77 18.37 -15.89 -17.94
C VAL A 77 18.96 -16.14 -19.31
N GLU A 78 20.29 -16.21 -19.38
CA GLU A 78 20.98 -16.50 -20.62
C GLU A 78 20.36 -17.78 -21.16
N PRO A 79 19.75 -17.76 -22.36
CA PRO A 79 19.13 -18.95 -22.91
C PRO A 79 20.24 -19.96 -23.08
N THR A 80 20.29 -20.95 -22.19
CA THR A 80 21.38 -21.91 -22.11
C THR A 80 21.44 -22.64 -23.45
N LEU A 81 22.45 -22.31 -24.27
CA LEU A 81 22.57 -22.76 -25.66
C LEU A 81 22.95 -24.25 -25.73
N GLN A 82 22.03 -25.11 -25.30
CA GLN A 82 22.11 -26.54 -25.54
C GLN A 82 21.31 -26.91 -26.79
N SER A 83 22.08 -27.25 -27.82
CA SER A 83 21.74 -28.21 -28.87
C SER A 83 20.95 -27.72 -30.09
N GLN A 84 21.70 -27.52 -31.19
CA GLN A 84 21.40 -28.07 -32.54
C GLN A 84 20.21 -27.44 -33.34
N ARG A 85 20.27 -27.21 -34.66
CA ARG A 85 21.20 -27.61 -35.75
C ARG A 85 21.33 -26.52 -36.83
N ASN A 86 22.46 -26.59 -37.53
CA ASN A 86 22.73 -26.15 -38.92
C ASN A 86 21.51 -25.69 -39.77
N LEU A 87 21.58 -24.44 -40.26
CA LEU A 87 20.93 -24.02 -41.52
C LEU A 87 21.93 -23.26 -42.42
N PRO A 88 21.86 -23.43 -43.75
CA PRO A 88 22.89 -22.92 -44.66
C PRO A 88 22.77 -21.43 -44.97
N ARG A 89 23.95 -20.82 -45.10
CA ARG A 89 24.23 -19.39 -45.32
C ARG A 89 23.91 -18.96 -46.76
N GLN A 90 22.80 -18.25 -47.00
CA GLN A 90 22.57 -17.54 -48.27
C GLN A 90 23.19 -16.14 -48.26
N ARG A 91 23.61 -15.66 -49.45
CA ARG A 91 24.44 -14.48 -49.64
C ARG A 91 23.63 -13.20 -49.87
N PHE A 92 24.21 -12.08 -49.47
CA PHE A 92 23.83 -10.71 -49.80
C PHE A 92 23.64 -10.48 -51.31
N SER A 93 22.73 -9.56 -51.64
CA SER A 93 22.95 -8.59 -52.73
C SER A 93 22.58 -7.18 -52.23
N GLN A 94 23.30 -6.16 -52.71
CA GLN A 94 23.10 -4.76 -52.35
C GLN A 94 22.30 -4.02 -53.42
N ALA A 95 21.23 -3.33 -53.00
CA ALA A 95 20.72 -2.08 -53.55
C ALA A 95 19.75 -1.55 -52.48
N GLY A 96 19.88 -0.36 -51.89
CA GLY A 96 20.34 0.88 -52.49
C GLY A 96 19.11 1.70 -52.86
N LEU A 97 18.78 2.72 -52.07
CA LEU A 97 18.07 3.93 -52.52
C LEU A 97 18.12 5.02 -51.45
N SER A 98 17.99 6.26 -51.91
CA SER A 98 18.42 7.47 -51.23
C SER A 98 17.27 8.37 -50.77
N ALA A 99 17.57 9.19 -49.77
CA ALA A 99 17.06 10.55 -49.59
C ALA A 99 15.54 10.77 -49.39
N LEU A 100 15.19 11.35 -48.24
CA LEU A 100 14.22 12.45 -48.23
C LEU A 100 14.50 13.48 -47.13
N LYS A 101 15.03 14.64 -47.55
CA LYS A 101 15.05 15.87 -46.75
C LYS A 101 13.61 16.31 -46.48
N ARG A 102 13.30 16.74 -45.26
CA ARG A 102 12.36 17.86 -45.03
C ARG A 102 12.91 18.83 -43.98
N LYS A 103 12.92 20.11 -44.35
CA LYS A 103 13.15 21.25 -43.45
C LYS A 103 11.85 21.55 -42.68
N MET A 104 11.96 22.07 -41.46
CA MET A 104 11.09 23.15 -40.96
C MET A 104 11.87 24.07 -40.01
N SER A 105 11.52 25.36 -40.03
CA SER A 105 12.05 26.48 -39.22
C SER A 105 11.11 27.69 -39.43
N PRO A 106 11.06 28.73 -38.58
CA PRO A 106 11.51 28.87 -37.19
C PRO A 106 10.40 29.46 -36.25
N ALA A 107 10.81 29.82 -35.03
CA ALA A 107 10.03 30.30 -33.87
C ALA A 107 9.15 31.57 -34.02
N ILE A 108 8.21 31.74 -33.08
CA ILE A 108 7.83 33.04 -32.45
C ILE A 108 7.63 32.83 -30.92
N LEU A 109 8.01 33.82 -30.12
CA LEU A 109 7.94 33.92 -28.64
C LEU A 109 6.47 34.16 -28.18
N SER A 110 5.97 33.77 -27.00
CA SER A 110 6.19 34.37 -25.64
C SER A 110 5.14 33.72 -24.67
N ARG A 111 4.99 33.99 -23.36
CA ARG A 111 5.69 34.85 -22.38
C ARG A 111 5.54 34.28 -20.93
N ASP A 112 6.45 34.68 -20.03
CA ASP A 112 6.41 34.68 -18.55
C ASP A 112 5.04 34.57 -17.84
N ASN A 113 4.96 33.67 -16.85
CA ASN A 113 4.68 34.12 -15.49
C ASN A 113 5.46 33.26 -14.48
N SER A 114 6.35 33.89 -13.72
CA SER A 114 7.21 33.22 -12.75
C SER A 114 6.59 33.25 -11.36
N ASN A 115 6.43 32.08 -10.72
CA ASN A 115 6.57 32.00 -9.28
C ASN A 115 7.30 30.71 -8.88
N LYS A 116 8.32 30.88 -8.03
CA LYS A 116 9.24 29.81 -7.63
C LYS A 116 8.77 29.14 -6.34
N SER A 117 8.54 27.83 -6.40
CA SER A 117 8.94 26.89 -5.35
C SER A 117 9.34 25.59 -6.06
N GLY A 118 10.63 25.26 -6.02
CA GLY A 118 11.18 24.19 -6.84
C GLY A 118 11.03 22.83 -6.18
N PHE A 119 10.28 21.93 -6.82
CA PHE A 119 10.43 20.48 -6.67
C PHE A 119 10.28 19.79 -8.04
N GLY A 120 11.01 20.30 -9.03
CA GLY A 120 11.07 19.76 -10.38
C GLY A 120 12.01 18.55 -10.48
N GLY A 121 11.71 17.49 -9.72
CA GLY A 121 12.34 16.19 -9.95
C GLY A 121 11.88 15.65 -11.30
N SER A 122 12.80 15.45 -12.24
CA SER A 122 12.48 14.84 -13.54
C SER A 122 11.95 13.43 -13.32
N ILE A 123 10.63 13.26 -13.44
CA ILE A 123 10.01 11.95 -13.59
C ILE A 123 10.57 11.36 -14.87
N GLY A 124 11.51 10.41 -14.73
CA GLY A 124 12.05 9.65 -15.85
C GLY A 124 10.92 8.94 -16.59
N ASN A 125 11.11 8.65 -17.87
CA ASN A 125 10.08 8.06 -18.73
C ASN A 125 9.62 6.68 -18.22
N PHE A 126 8.62 6.65 -17.33
CA PHE A 126 7.84 5.46 -16.96
C PHE A 126 6.94 5.04 -18.12
N SER A 127 7.55 4.66 -19.25
CA SER A 127 6.89 4.18 -20.46
C SER A 127 7.03 2.67 -20.63
N ARG A 128 6.77 1.91 -19.56
CA ARG A 128 6.34 0.52 -19.65
C ARG A 128 4.89 0.43 -19.19
N ASN A 129 4.07 -0.37 -19.89
CA ASN A 129 2.68 -0.65 -19.54
C ASN A 129 2.58 -1.59 -18.33
N ILE A 130 3.12 -1.18 -17.19
CA ILE A 130 2.81 -1.78 -15.89
C ILE A 130 1.59 -0.99 -15.40
N ASN A 131 0.43 -1.64 -15.30
CA ASN A 131 -0.69 -1.06 -14.58
C ASN A 131 -0.22 -0.89 -13.12
N PRO A 132 -0.05 0.33 -12.61
CA PRO A 132 0.63 0.50 -11.35
C PRO A 132 -0.31 0.11 -10.22
N ASP A 133 0.21 -0.58 -9.19
CA ASP A 133 -0.62 -1.14 -8.13
C ASP A 133 -1.31 -0.02 -7.33
N GLU A 134 -2.62 0.14 -7.55
CA GLU A 134 -3.44 1.11 -6.81
C GLU A 134 -3.65 0.62 -5.37
N LEU A 135 -3.47 1.54 -4.42
CA LEU A 135 -3.60 1.28 -3.00
C LEU A 135 -5.03 1.62 -2.55
N THR A 136 -5.74 0.63 -1.99
CA THR A 136 -7.12 0.76 -1.51
C THR A 136 -7.19 1.64 -0.25
N VAL A 137 -7.54 2.92 -0.42
CA VAL A 137 -7.67 3.86 0.71
C VAL A 137 -9.11 4.03 1.19
N THR A 138 -9.29 4.23 2.49
CA THR A 138 -10.56 4.63 3.10
C THR A 138 -10.94 6.04 2.67
N GLN A 139 -12.21 6.26 2.31
CA GLN A 139 -12.73 7.57 1.92
C GLN A 139 -11.85 8.27 0.85
N PRO A 140 -11.70 7.72 -0.37
CA PRO A 140 -10.87 8.31 -1.42
C PRO A 140 -11.42 9.66 -1.95
N VAL A 141 -12.66 10.02 -1.60
CA VAL A 141 -13.31 11.28 -2.00
C VAL A 141 -13.79 12.04 -0.77
N PHE A 142 -13.47 13.33 -0.71
CA PHE A 142 -13.86 14.25 0.36
C PHE A 142 -14.60 15.48 -0.23
N PRO A 143 -15.94 15.60 -0.06
CA PRO A 143 -16.72 16.64 -0.74
C PRO A 143 -16.33 18.09 -0.40
N TYR A 144 -15.87 18.35 0.82
CA TYR A 144 -15.49 19.70 1.29
C TYR A 144 -14.27 19.62 2.20
N PHE A 145 -13.08 19.75 1.61
CA PHE A 145 -11.80 19.66 2.31
C PHE A 145 -11.29 21.04 2.73
N ARG A 146 -11.38 21.33 4.03
CA ARG A 146 -11.05 22.63 4.64
C ARG A 146 -9.76 22.63 5.47
N GLN A 147 -9.45 21.56 6.19
CA GLN A 147 -8.39 21.55 7.21
C GLN A 147 -7.44 20.36 7.09
N ILE A 148 -7.80 19.22 7.70
CA ILE A 148 -7.04 17.99 7.69
C ILE A 148 -7.94 16.88 7.14
N TRP A 149 -7.37 16.01 6.30
CA TRP A 149 -7.99 14.79 5.82
C TRP A 149 -7.04 13.63 6.12
N TRP A 150 -7.54 12.68 6.90
CA TRP A 150 -6.85 11.45 7.26
C TRP A 150 -7.20 10.38 6.24
N VAL A 151 -6.24 10.00 5.41
CA VAL A 151 -6.39 8.94 4.41
C VAL A 151 -5.72 7.70 4.97
N ARG A 152 -6.43 6.58 5.06
CA ARG A 152 -5.94 5.35 5.68
C ARG A 152 -5.99 4.19 4.70
N HIS A 153 -4.98 3.34 4.73
CA HIS A 153 -4.97 2.03 4.08
C HIS A 153 -4.78 0.97 5.15
N VAL A 154 -5.62 -0.07 5.15
CA VAL A 154 -5.55 -1.17 6.12
C VAL A 154 -4.61 -2.25 5.55
N LEU A 155 -3.68 -2.74 6.36
CA LEU A 155 -2.80 -3.85 6.01
C LEU A 155 -3.52 -5.19 6.21
N ASP A 156 -4.57 -5.41 5.42
CA ASP A 156 -5.39 -6.63 5.41
C ASP A 156 -4.91 -7.68 4.38
N GLU A 157 -5.62 -8.80 4.27
CA GLU A 157 -5.29 -9.89 3.33
C GLU A 157 -5.39 -9.50 1.84
N ASN A 158 -5.84 -8.29 1.51
CA ASN A 158 -5.92 -7.73 0.16
C ASN A 158 -4.89 -6.60 -0.06
N SER A 159 -4.10 -6.23 0.96
CA SER A 159 -3.11 -5.16 0.88
C SER A 159 -1.93 -5.52 -0.04
N ASN A 160 -1.75 -4.75 -1.11
CA ASN A 160 -0.61 -4.86 -2.02
C ASN A 160 0.74 -4.42 -1.40
N LEU A 161 0.73 -3.82 -0.19
CA LEU A 161 1.94 -3.47 0.55
C LEU A 161 2.49 -4.62 1.39
N LEU A 162 1.72 -5.69 1.59
CA LEU A 162 2.19 -6.86 2.35
C LEU A 162 2.91 -7.88 1.46
N GLU A 163 3.73 -8.72 2.07
CA GLU A 163 4.19 -9.95 1.43
C GLU A 163 3.00 -10.90 1.14
N PRO A 164 3.07 -11.75 0.08
CA PRO A 164 2.06 -12.78 -0.18
C PRO A 164 1.87 -13.77 0.97
N THR A 165 2.97 -14.08 1.68
CA THR A 165 3.05 -14.91 2.90
C THR A 165 2.25 -14.31 4.04
N ALA A 166 2.38 -13.00 4.27
CA ALA A 166 1.66 -12.23 5.28
C ALA A 166 0.15 -12.17 4.96
N ARG A 167 -0.22 -11.82 3.72
CA ARG A 167 -1.63 -11.86 3.28
C ARG A 167 -2.29 -13.21 3.50
N TYR A 168 -1.61 -14.30 3.10
CA TYR A 168 -2.12 -15.66 3.30
C TYR A 168 -2.34 -15.98 4.78
N ARG A 169 -1.39 -15.63 5.66
CA ARG A 169 -1.50 -15.81 7.11
C ARG A 169 -2.66 -15.03 7.73
N ILE A 170 -2.87 -13.77 7.33
CA ILE A 170 -4.00 -12.95 7.79
C ILE A 170 -5.33 -13.58 7.36
N ALA A 171 -5.41 -14.07 6.11
CA ALA A 171 -6.60 -14.80 5.63
C ALA A 171 -6.86 -16.10 6.39
N GLN A 172 -5.81 -16.88 6.74
CA GLN A 172 -5.95 -18.05 7.62
C GLN A 172 -6.37 -17.68 9.05
N ASN A 173 -5.95 -16.50 9.53
CA ASN A 173 -6.33 -15.93 10.83
C ASN A 173 -7.65 -15.14 10.79
N GLY A 174 -8.53 -15.43 9.82
CA GLY A 174 -9.87 -14.84 9.73
C GLY A 174 -9.92 -13.35 9.40
N GLY A 175 -8.88 -12.79 8.75
CA GLY A 175 -8.77 -11.36 8.46
C GLY A 175 -8.20 -10.53 9.61
N LEU A 176 -7.63 -11.18 10.64
CA LEU A 176 -7.04 -10.52 11.81
C LEU A 176 -5.51 -10.62 11.81
N TRP A 177 -4.86 -9.64 12.43
CA TRP A 177 -3.41 -9.60 12.52
C TRP A 177 -2.89 -10.57 13.59
N PRO A 178 -1.93 -11.46 13.27
CA PRO A 178 -1.31 -12.37 14.22
C PRO A 178 -0.62 -11.61 15.37
N ALA A 179 -0.83 -12.05 16.60
CA ALA A 179 -0.30 -11.41 17.82
C ALA A 179 1.24 -11.37 17.82
N GLU A 180 1.88 -12.41 17.27
CA GLU A 180 3.32 -12.50 17.12
C GLU A 180 3.93 -11.44 16.19
N TRP A 181 3.10 -10.75 15.40
CA TRP A 181 3.50 -9.70 14.46
C TRP A 181 3.08 -8.30 14.92
N SER A 182 2.50 -8.15 16.11
CA SER A 182 2.06 -6.84 16.63
C SER A 182 3.20 -5.89 17.02
N SER A 183 4.47 -6.33 16.92
CA SER A 183 5.64 -5.47 17.11
C SER A 183 6.01 -4.69 15.84
N HIS A 184 6.70 -3.56 15.98
CA HIS A 184 7.13 -2.76 14.81
C HIS A 184 8.00 -3.57 13.85
N ALA A 185 8.91 -4.39 14.37
CA ALA A 185 9.74 -5.29 13.59
C ALA A 185 8.90 -6.38 12.89
N GLY A 186 7.86 -6.89 13.54
CA GLY A 186 6.88 -7.81 12.94
C GLY A 186 6.19 -7.18 11.74
N VAL A 187 5.62 -5.98 11.92
CA VAL A 187 4.97 -5.22 10.84
C VAL A 187 5.95 -4.90 9.71
N ARG A 188 7.17 -4.43 10.02
CA ARG A 188 8.23 -4.13 9.03
C ARG A 188 8.58 -5.36 8.18
N ASN A 189 8.75 -6.52 8.82
CA ASN A 189 9.05 -7.79 8.12
C ASN A 189 7.87 -8.34 7.30
N CYS A 190 6.64 -7.87 7.53
CA CYS A 190 5.48 -8.24 6.72
C CYS A 190 5.24 -7.30 5.53
N LEU A 191 5.90 -6.14 5.48
CA LEU A 191 5.82 -5.20 4.36
C LEU A 191 6.75 -5.63 3.23
N LEU A 192 6.21 -5.65 2.02
CA LEU A 192 6.97 -5.81 0.78
C LEU A 192 7.66 -4.49 0.45
N ASP A 193 8.97 -4.56 0.17
CA ASP A 193 9.76 -3.38 -0.25
C ASP A 193 9.16 -2.71 -1.51
N PHE A 194 9.20 -1.38 -1.51
CA PHE A 194 8.74 -0.54 -2.63
C PHE A 194 9.65 0.69 -2.78
N ASP A 195 9.82 1.17 -4.00
CA ASP A 195 10.63 2.38 -4.24
C ASP A 195 9.89 3.62 -3.74
N GLN A 196 8.61 3.72 -4.08
CA GLN A 196 7.78 4.87 -3.78
C GLN A 196 6.28 4.53 -3.69
N ILE A 197 5.59 5.15 -2.73
CA ILE A 197 4.15 5.38 -2.78
C ILE A 197 3.91 6.81 -3.27
N ILE A 198 3.19 6.94 -4.38
CA ILE A 198 2.80 8.23 -4.94
C ILE A 198 1.38 8.55 -4.47
N VAL A 199 1.25 9.55 -3.60
CA VAL A 199 -0.04 10.10 -3.18
C VAL A 199 -0.37 11.29 -4.06
N THR A 200 -1.54 11.24 -4.70
CA THR A 200 -2.01 12.25 -5.65
C THR A 200 -3.35 12.80 -5.18
N LEU A 201 -3.47 14.13 -5.11
CA LEU A 201 -4.67 14.88 -4.74
C LEU A 201 -5.14 15.74 -5.92
N SER A 202 -6.42 15.64 -6.28
CA SER A 202 -7.08 16.55 -7.21
C SER A 202 -8.36 17.11 -6.60
N ALA A 203 -8.65 18.40 -6.78
CA ALA A 203 -9.86 19.03 -6.25
C ALA A 203 -10.24 20.28 -7.05
N THR A 204 -11.40 20.88 -6.78
CA THR A 204 -11.78 22.20 -7.31
C THR A 204 -11.63 23.27 -6.22
N SER A 205 -10.91 24.35 -6.48
CA SER A 205 -10.78 25.47 -5.53
C SER A 205 -12.10 26.25 -5.41
N ALA A 206 -12.58 26.46 -4.19
CA ALA A 206 -13.82 27.19 -3.93
C ALA A 206 -13.75 28.67 -4.33
N SER A 207 -12.57 29.30 -4.33
CA SER A 207 -12.40 30.72 -4.64
C SER A 207 -12.24 31.03 -6.13
N SER A 208 -11.66 30.12 -6.90
CA SER A 208 -11.36 30.33 -8.34
C SER A 208 -12.17 29.43 -9.28
N ALA A 209 -12.97 28.50 -8.74
CA ALA A 209 -13.67 27.45 -9.49
C ALA A 209 -12.76 26.62 -10.43
N SER A 210 -11.45 26.65 -10.19
CA SER A 210 -10.44 25.99 -11.01
C SER A 210 -9.98 24.69 -10.37
N THR A 211 -9.71 23.67 -11.20
CA THR A 211 -9.10 22.42 -10.73
C THR A 211 -7.68 22.67 -10.23
N VAL A 212 -7.37 22.15 -9.05
CA VAL A 212 -6.03 22.13 -8.46
C VAL A 212 -5.55 20.69 -8.32
N PHE A 213 -4.22 20.53 -8.37
CA PHE A 213 -3.55 19.24 -8.32
C PHE A 213 -2.32 19.34 -7.43
N SER A 214 -2.07 18.30 -6.63
CA SER A 214 -0.86 18.15 -5.83
C SER A 214 -0.45 16.68 -5.78
N GLN A 215 0.84 16.41 -5.66
CA GLN A 215 1.40 15.06 -5.62
C GLN A 215 2.62 15.01 -4.71
N LYS A 216 2.76 13.92 -3.96
CA LYS A 216 3.91 13.64 -3.10
C LYS A 216 4.29 12.17 -3.24
N ALA A 217 5.57 11.92 -3.50
CA ALA A 217 6.16 10.60 -3.39
C ALA A 217 6.77 10.40 -1.99
N TYR A 218 6.61 9.19 -1.45
CA TYR A 218 7.17 8.70 -0.20
C TYR A 218 7.92 7.41 -0.47
N SER A 219 9.16 7.30 -0.04
CA SER A 219 9.97 6.08 -0.10
C SER A 219 9.61 5.09 1.02
N TYR A 220 10.12 3.86 0.96
CA TYR A 220 9.99 2.88 2.05
C TYR A 220 10.55 3.39 3.40
N ALA A 221 11.58 4.24 3.35
CA ALA A 221 12.19 4.85 4.52
C ALA A 221 11.38 6.01 5.13
N ASP A 222 10.40 6.57 4.39
CA ASP A 222 9.49 7.58 4.92
C ASP A 222 8.33 6.97 5.74
N VAL A 223 8.16 5.64 5.73
CA VAL A 223 7.16 4.95 6.56
C VAL A 223 7.74 4.70 7.95
N VAL A 224 7.08 5.28 8.96
CA VAL A 224 7.40 5.09 10.39
C VAL A 224 6.32 4.24 11.10
N ILE A 225 6.76 3.19 11.80
CA ILE A 225 5.91 2.15 12.38
C ILE A 225 5.82 2.32 13.91
N GLY A 226 4.62 2.14 14.47
CA GLY A 226 4.34 2.34 15.90
C GLY A 226 4.07 3.81 16.29
N TYR A 227 3.92 4.69 15.29
CA TYR A 227 3.67 6.12 15.48
C TYR A 227 2.29 6.55 14.96
N LYS A 228 1.79 7.65 15.49
CA LYS A 228 0.67 8.43 14.93
C LYS A 228 1.12 9.88 14.74
N PHE A 229 0.45 10.61 13.86
CA PHE A 229 0.69 12.05 13.74
C PHE A 229 0.34 12.80 15.04
N ALA A 230 1.16 13.81 15.37
CA ALA A 230 0.89 14.75 16.46
C ALA A 230 -0.35 15.60 16.14
N ASP A 231 -1.13 15.99 17.16
CA ASP A 231 -2.28 16.88 16.95
C ASP A 231 -1.80 18.28 16.52
N MET A 232 -2.48 18.87 15.54
CA MET A 232 -2.21 20.22 15.02
C MET A 232 -3.20 21.26 15.56
N VAL A 233 -4.25 20.86 16.28
CA VAL A 233 -5.30 21.78 16.74
C VAL A 233 -4.91 22.43 18.07
N ILE A 234 -4.59 23.74 18.04
CA ILE A 234 -4.23 24.48 19.26
C ILE A 234 -5.48 24.92 20.05
N ASP A 235 -5.52 24.61 21.35
CA ASP A 235 -6.42 25.21 22.36
C ASP A 235 -7.92 25.26 21.99
N GLY A 236 -8.41 24.25 21.26
CA GLY A 236 -9.81 24.20 20.80
C GLY A 236 -10.20 25.31 19.81
N ARG A 237 -9.23 26.08 19.30
CA ARG A 237 -9.44 27.05 18.23
C ARG A 237 -9.39 26.32 16.89
N GLN A 238 -10.18 26.76 15.91
CA GLN A 238 -10.17 26.20 14.55
C GLN A 238 -8.89 26.53 13.75
N LYS A 239 -7.76 26.80 14.42
CA LYS A 239 -6.48 27.17 13.79
C LYS A 239 -5.51 26.01 13.91
N LEU A 240 -4.97 25.58 12.79
CA LEU A 240 -3.93 24.55 12.72
C LEU A 240 -2.56 25.15 13.03
N ASP A 241 -1.73 24.40 13.74
CA ASP A 241 -0.31 24.67 13.91
C ASP A 241 0.50 23.86 12.90
N PHE A 242 0.96 24.53 11.85
CA PHE A 242 1.77 23.90 10.81
C PHE A 242 3.17 23.48 11.29
N ARG A 243 3.59 23.85 12.50
CA ARG A 243 4.85 23.34 13.08
C ARG A 243 4.81 21.82 13.26
N TYR A 244 3.66 21.29 13.69
CA TYR A 244 3.48 19.86 13.93
C TYR A 244 3.07 19.07 12.66
N ILE A 245 3.23 19.62 11.45
CA ILE A 245 2.75 19.01 10.20
C ILE A 245 3.46 17.69 9.83
N ASN A 246 4.71 17.52 10.26
CA ASN A 246 5.49 16.29 10.10
C ASN A 246 5.72 15.56 11.43
N ASP A 247 5.32 16.17 12.55
CA ASP A 247 5.56 15.61 13.88
C ASP A 247 4.70 14.38 14.12
N VAL A 248 5.32 13.37 14.73
CA VAL A 248 4.71 12.11 15.11
C VAL A 248 4.95 11.82 16.58
N VAL A 249 4.04 11.06 17.19
CA VAL A 249 4.05 10.65 18.59
C VAL A 249 3.89 9.13 18.64
N GLU A 250 4.68 8.47 19.46
CA GLU A 250 4.61 7.02 19.65
C GLU A 250 3.23 6.58 20.18
N GLN A 251 2.76 5.42 19.72
CA GLN A 251 1.48 4.85 20.14
C GLN A 251 1.67 3.98 21.40
N ALA A 252 0.77 4.13 22.38
CA ALA A 252 0.70 3.21 23.52
C ALA A 252 0.32 1.79 23.03
N PRO A 253 0.92 0.71 23.56
CA PRO A 253 1.67 0.63 24.82
C PRO A 253 3.15 1.08 24.76
N GLY A 254 3.66 1.48 23.60
CA GLY A 254 5.08 1.71 23.34
C GLY A 254 5.68 0.49 22.66
N ASP A 255 6.13 0.69 21.43
CA ASP A 255 6.96 -0.19 20.58
C ASP A 255 7.21 0.52 19.23
N GLY A 256 7.47 1.84 19.26
CA GLY A 256 7.84 2.60 18.06
C GLY A 256 9.22 2.20 17.55
N GLU A 257 9.37 2.08 16.23
CA GLU A 257 10.69 1.84 15.66
C GLU A 257 11.62 3.06 15.85
N PRO A 258 12.95 2.89 15.94
CA PRO A 258 13.85 4.01 16.20
C PRO A 258 13.83 5.03 15.05
N LEU A 259 13.36 6.25 15.34
CA LEU A 259 13.41 7.37 14.40
C LEU A 259 14.88 7.78 14.15
N ILE A 260 15.33 7.64 12.91
CA ILE A 260 16.65 8.07 12.48
C ILE A 260 16.65 9.61 12.41
N SER A 261 17.31 10.27 13.36
CA SER A 261 17.46 11.73 13.27
C SER A 261 18.44 12.06 12.13
N ILE A 262 18.03 12.95 11.23
CA ILE A 262 18.88 13.39 10.10
C ILE A 262 20.16 14.04 10.62
N ASP A 263 20.09 14.70 11.79
CA ASP A 263 21.24 15.33 12.46
C ASP A 263 22.36 14.31 12.78
N SER A 264 22.01 13.07 13.13
CA SER A 264 23.02 12.02 13.44
C SER A 264 23.76 11.48 12.21
N VAL A 265 23.36 11.85 10.98
CA VAL A 265 24.08 11.48 9.76
C VAL A 265 25.31 12.37 9.53
N GLN A 266 25.31 13.61 10.05
CA GLN A 266 26.46 14.52 9.89
C GLN A 266 27.67 14.08 10.72
N ASP A 267 27.47 13.63 11.97
CA ASP A 267 28.56 13.15 12.83
C ASP A 267 29.28 11.91 12.25
N PHE A 268 28.58 11.07 11.48
CA PHE A 268 29.19 9.93 10.80
C PHE A 268 30.07 10.33 9.59
N MET A 269 29.80 11.49 8.97
CA MET A 269 30.62 11.98 7.85
C MET A 269 31.85 12.79 8.31
N THR A 270 31.80 13.46 9.46
CA THR A 270 32.95 14.17 10.04
C THR A 270 33.90 13.30 10.86
N SER A 271 33.55 12.03 11.09
CA SER A 271 34.39 11.06 11.82
C SER A 271 35.33 10.24 10.91
N ALA A 272 35.43 10.58 9.62
CA ALA A 272 36.15 9.81 8.60
C ALA A 272 37.32 10.57 7.93
N GLU A 273 37.77 11.68 8.54
CA GLU A 273 39.01 12.42 8.20
C GLU A 273 40.06 12.27 9.31
#